data_AF-A0A3B0SUS6-F1
#
_entry.id   AF-A0A3B0SUS6-F1
#
_cell.length_a   1.000
_cell.length_b   1.000
_cell.length_c   1.000
_cell.angle_alpha   90.00
_cell.angle_beta   90.00
_cell.angle_gamma   90.00
#
_symmetry.space_group_name_H-M   'P 1'
#
loop_
_entity.id
_entity.type
_entity.pdbx_description
1 polymer ?
#
loop_
_entity_poly.entity_id
_entity_poly.type
_entity_poly.pdbx_seq_one_letter_code
_entity_poly.pdbx_strand_id
1 'polypeptide(L)'
;TYGARSGFNGDMDAGRFTAQAGVRANVTDKSIIEFKKEIGMFSDGGLSEGELSFLKSALGQRDARAYETPRQKLGFLSRIMTYDLPDDYVDQQNEILENVTLEELNALAVKYLDQSEMILLVVGDKASILPGLEALGHNIVELDADGNPI
;
A
#
# COMPACT_ATOMS: atom_id res chain seq x y z
N THR A 1 6.16 -3.39 16.12
CA THR A 1 5.62 -2.14 15.54
C THR A 1 4.30 -1.85 16.24
N TYR A 2 3.79 -0.61 16.26
CA TYR A 2 2.40 -0.37 16.74
C TYR A 2 1.37 -0.80 15.68
N GLY A 3 1.83 -0.98 14.44
CA GLY A 3 1.11 -1.53 13.30
C GLY A 3 1.92 -1.29 12.03
N ALA A 4 1.86 -2.23 11.09
CA ALA A 4 2.35 -2.06 9.71
C ALA A 4 1.14 -2.17 8.78
N ARG A 5 1.08 -1.31 7.76
CA ARG A 5 0.00 -1.31 6.78
C ARG A 5 0.53 -0.92 5.42
N SER A 6 -0.12 -1.43 4.39
CA SER A 6 0.10 -1.04 3.01
C SER A 6 -1.23 -0.82 2.30
N GLY A 7 -1.20 -0.14 1.16
CA GLY A 7 -2.37 0.01 0.32
C GLY A 7 -2.11 0.80 -0.96
N PHE A 8 -2.96 0.55 -1.94
CA PHE A 8 -3.06 1.34 -3.16
C PHE A 8 -4.07 2.46 -2.97
N ASN A 9 -3.73 3.65 -3.44
CA ASN A 9 -4.65 4.78 -3.56
C ASN A 9 -4.55 5.30 -4.99
N GLY A 10 -5.65 5.20 -5.74
CA GLY A 10 -5.79 5.79 -7.07
C GLY A 10 -6.55 7.11 -7.01
N ASP A 11 -6.17 8.05 -7.86
CA ASP A 11 -6.90 9.29 -8.13
C ASP A 11 -6.96 9.53 -9.65
N MET A 12 -7.63 10.61 -10.09
CA MET A 12 -7.80 10.93 -11.53
C MET A 12 -6.47 11.13 -12.25
N ASP A 13 -5.48 11.69 -11.57
CA ASP A 13 -4.19 12.05 -12.17
C ASP A 13 -3.12 10.97 -11.97
N ALA A 14 -3.04 10.42 -10.76
CA ALA A 14 -2.00 9.46 -10.40
C ALA A 14 -2.46 8.51 -9.28
N GLY A 15 -1.89 7.31 -9.30
CA GLY A 15 -2.01 6.34 -8.21
C GLY A 15 -0.69 6.16 -7.47
N ARG A 16 -0.77 5.74 -6.20
CA ARG A 16 0.41 5.35 -5.42
C ARG A 16 0.15 4.10 -4.59
N PHE A 17 1.18 3.28 -4.49
CA PHE A 17 1.31 2.29 -3.42
C PHE A 17 2.09 2.90 -2.26
N THR A 18 1.70 2.60 -1.03
CA THR A 18 2.44 3.04 0.16
C THR A 18 2.42 1.93 1.20
N ALA A 19 3.59 1.59 1.75
CA ALA A 19 3.74 0.74 2.92
C ALA A 19 4.41 1.54 4.05
N GLN A 20 3.88 1.48 5.26
CA GLN A 20 4.36 2.27 6.38
C GLN A 20 4.18 1.58 7.73
N ALA A 21 5.09 1.87 8.67
CA ALA A 21 4.97 1.49 10.07
C ALA A 21 5.67 2.48 11.00
N GLY A 22 5.13 2.63 12.21
CA GLY A 22 5.85 3.22 13.33
C GLY A 22 6.65 2.15 14.07
N VAL A 23 7.97 2.33 14.13
CA VAL A 23 8.92 1.35 14.70
C VAL A 23 9.83 1.99 15.75
N ARG A 24 10.49 1.18 16.59
CA ARG A 24 11.48 1.69 17.54
C ARG A 24 12.76 2.04 16.77
N ALA A 25 13.46 3.09 17.19
CA ALA A 25 14.67 3.56 16.50
C ALA A 25 15.72 2.44 16.28
N ASN A 26 15.91 1.57 17.27
CA ASN A 26 16.88 0.48 17.25
C ASN A 26 16.55 -0.70 16.30
N VAL A 27 15.42 -0.64 15.59
CA VAL A 27 15.00 -1.66 14.60
C VAL A 27 14.61 -1.04 13.25
N THR A 28 15.01 0.21 12.99
CA THR A 28 14.67 0.93 11.76
C THR A 28 15.21 0.23 10.51
N ASP A 29 16.50 -0.10 10.53
CA ASP A 29 17.21 -0.86 9.50
C ASP A 29 16.55 -2.22 9.22
N LYS A 30 16.27 -3.00 10.27
CA LYS A 30 15.59 -4.30 10.19
C LYS A 30 14.19 -4.18 9.62
N SER A 31 13.48 -3.09 9.94
CA SER A 31 12.13 -2.85 9.44
C SER A 31 12.15 -2.55 7.94
N ILE A 32 13.16 -1.81 7.45
CA ILE A 32 13.34 -1.56 6.01
C ILE A 32 13.62 -2.86 5.26
N ILE A 33 14.49 -3.70 5.80
CA ILE A 33 14.78 -5.04 5.24
C ILE A 33 13.48 -5.85 5.14
N GLU A 34 12.67 -5.88 6.21
CA GLU A 34 11.42 -6.64 6.21
C GLU A 34 10.40 -6.10 5.20
N PHE A 35 10.24 -4.78 5.09
CA PHE A 35 9.36 -4.20 4.07
C PHE A 35 9.79 -4.58 2.65
N LYS A 36 11.09 -4.49 2.35
CA LYS A 36 11.62 -4.89 1.04
C LYS A 36 11.42 -6.37 0.75
N LYS A 37 11.62 -7.21 1.76
CA LYS A 37 11.36 -8.65 1.65
C LYS A 37 9.90 -8.92 1.35
N GLU A 38 8.97 -8.39 2.14
CA GLU A 38 7.54 -8.66 1.98
C GLU A 38 7.00 -8.11 0.65
N ILE A 39 7.39 -6.89 0.27
CA ILE A 39 7.00 -6.30 -1.03
C ILE A 39 7.58 -7.13 -2.18
N GLY A 40 8.86 -7.51 -2.09
CA GLY A 40 9.53 -8.35 -3.07
C GLY A 40 8.91 -9.74 -3.21
N MET A 41 8.45 -10.35 -2.11
CA MET A 41 7.76 -11.63 -2.17
C MET A 41 6.51 -11.58 -3.06
N PHE A 42 5.70 -10.52 -2.97
CA PHE A 42 4.53 -10.36 -3.84
C PHE A 42 4.92 -10.06 -5.30
N SER A 43 5.97 -9.26 -5.53
CA SER A 43 6.44 -8.93 -6.88
C SER A 43 7.07 -10.15 -7.58
N ASP A 44 7.90 -10.92 -6.88
CA ASP A 44 8.73 -11.98 -7.48
C ASP A 44 8.04 -13.35 -7.44
N GLY A 45 7.37 -13.64 -6.32
CA GLY A 45 6.75 -14.94 -6.02
C GLY A 45 5.23 -14.97 -6.21
N GLY A 46 4.59 -13.81 -6.28
CA GLY A 46 3.13 -13.70 -6.36
C GLY A 46 2.41 -14.06 -5.06
N LEU A 47 1.09 -13.91 -5.11
CA LEU A 47 0.18 -14.32 -4.05
C LEU A 47 0.01 -15.85 -4.06
N SER A 48 -0.31 -16.41 -2.91
CA SER A 48 -0.80 -17.79 -2.78
C SER A 48 -2.33 -17.89 -2.95
N GLU A 49 -2.81 -19.08 -3.30
CA GLU A 49 -4.25 -19.40 -3.36
C GLU A 49 -4.98 -19.12 -2.03
N GLY A 50 -4.31 -19.39 -0.90
CA GLY A 50 -4.86 -19.11 0.43
C GLY A 50 -5.07 -17.62 0.67
N GLU A 51 -4.13 -16.78 0.22
CA GLU A 51 -4.24 -15.33 0.32
C GLU A 51 -5.31 -14.77 -0.61
N LEU A 52 -5.47 -15.32 -1.82
CA LEU A 52 -6.56 -14.96 -2.73
C LEU A 52 -7.92 -15.28 -2.12
N SER A 53 -8.09 -16.47 -1.55
CA SER A 53 -9.33 -16.87 -0.88
C SER A 53 -9.65 -15.97 0.32
N PHE A 54 -8.63 -15.63 1.12
CA PHE A 54 -8.76 -14.69 2.22
C PHE A 54 -9.14 -13.28 1.76
N LEU A 55 -8.50 -12.78 0.70
CA LEU A 55 -8.79 -11.47 0.10
C LEU A 55 -10.26 -11.38 -0.34
N LYS A 56 -10.75 -12.35 -1.11
CA LYS A 56 -12.15 -12.39 -1.57
C LYS A 56 -13.13 -12.38 -0.40
N SER A 57 -12.85 -13.16 0.64
CA SER A 57 -13.68 -13.22 1.86
C SER A 57 -13.66 -11.90 2.65
N ALA A 58 -12.48 -11.31 2.83
CA ALA A 58 -12.30 -10.11 3.63
C ALA A 58 -12.93 -8.87 2.98
N LEU A 59 -12.78 -8.72 1.65
CA LEU A 59 -13.35 -7.60 0.90
C LEU A 59 -14.88 -7.71 0.80
N GLY A 60 -15.42 -8.89 0.48
CA GLY A 60 -16.88 -9.06 0.45
C GLY A 60 -17.56 -8.72 1.79
N GLN A 61 -16.94 -9.09 2.93
CA GLN A 61 -17.45 -8.72 4.26
C GLN A 61 -17.32 -7.23 4.57
N ARG A 62 -16.30 -6.55 4.04
CA ARG A 62 -16.09 -5.11 4.22
C ARG A 62 -17.16 -4.31 3.50
N ASP A 63 -17.46 -4.69 2.25
CA ASP A 63 -18.40 -3.95 1.41
C ASP A 63 -19.84 -4.10 1.90
N ALA A 64 -20.20 -5.27 2.47
CA ALA A 64 -21.49 -5.46 3.14
C ALA A 64 -21.77 -4.49 4.31
N ARG A 65 -20.72 -3.94 4.94
CA ARG A 65 -20.80 -2.96 6.03
C ARG A 65 -20.57 -1.52 5.58
N ALA A 66 -20.22 -1.31 4.31
CA ALA A 66 -20.11 0.03 3.77
C ALA A 66 -21.52 0.63 3.69
N TYR A 67 -21.64 1.95 3.87
CA TYR A 67 -22.89 2.71 3.69
C TYR A 67 -23.93 2.66 4.81
N GLU A 68 -23.63 2.13 5.99
CA GLU A 68 -24.59 2.10 7.11
C GLU A 68 -24.90 3.50 7.68
N THR A 69 -23.90 4.38 7.75
CA THR A 69 -24.04 5.74 8.33
C THR A 69 -24.21 6.83 7.27
N PRO A 70 -24.87 7.97 7.60
CA PRO A 70 -25.02 9.09 6.67
C PRO A 70 -23.70 9.60 6.09
N ARG A 71 -22.63 9.64 6.90
CA ARG A 71 -21.30 10.08 6.44
C ARG A 71 -20.71 9.11 5.41
N GLN A 72 -20.90 7.80 5.59
CA GLN A 72 -20.44 6.80 4.61
C GLN A 72 -21.21 6.92 3.29
N LYS A 73 -22.53 7.14 3.36
CA LYS A 73 -23.36 7.36 2.15
C LYS A 73 -22.94 8.60 1.38
N LEU A 74 -22.69 9.72 2.06
CA LEU A 74 -22.20 10.94 1.41
C LEU A 74 -20.83 10.74 0.75
N GLY A 75 -19.90 10.04 1.41
CA GLY A 75 -18.59 9.73 0.83
C GLY A 75 -18.70 8.84 -0.42
N PHE A 76 -19.63 7.88 -0.41
CA PHE A 76 -19.93 7.03 -1.56
C PHE A 76 -20.47 7.82 -2.75
N LEU A 77 -21.51 8.64 -2.55
CA LEU A 77 -22.07 9.50 -3.59
C LEU A 77 -21.04 10.50 -4.12
N SER A 78 -20.23 11.08 -3.22
CA SER A 78 -19.14 11.97 -3.62
C SER A 78 -18.15 11.26 -4.55
N ARG A 79 -17.78 10.00 -4.26
CA ARG A 79 -16.88 9.23 -5.13
C ARG A 79 -17.47 9.00 -6.51
N ILE A 80 -18.75 8.60 -6.59
CA ILE A 80 -19.44 8.40 -7.86
C ILE A 80 -19.37 9.67 -8.71
N MET A 81 -19.71 10.82 -8.13
CA MET A 81 -19.70 12.09 -8.86
C MET A 81 -18.28 12.56 -9.22
N THR A 82 -17.30 12.39 -8.32
CA THR A 82 -15.91 12.83 -8.55
C THR A 82 -15.27 12.06 -9.71
N TYR A 83 -15.51 10.75 -9.80
CA TYR A 83 -14.89 9.90 -10.81
C TYR A 83 -15.84 9.53 -11.97
N ASP A 84 -17.01 10.17 -12.05
CA ASP A 84 -18.05 9.91 -13.06
C ASP A 84 -18.36 8.40 -13.20
N LEU A 85 -18.50 7.72 -12.06
CA LEU A 85 -18.70 6.27 -12.03
C LEU A 85 -20.13 5.92 -12.46
N PRO A 86 -20.34 4.80 -13.15
CA PRO A 86 -21.66 4.36 -13.54
C PRO A 86 -22.49 3.92 -12.32
N ASP A 87 -23.82 3.97 -12.45
CA ASP A 87 -24.76 3.63 -11.36
C ASP A 87 -24.61 2.18 -10.86
N ASP A 88 -24.13 1.27 -11.71
CA ASP A 88 -23.86 -0.14 -11.43
C ASP A 88 -22.42 -0.40 -10.95
N TYR A 89 -21.64 0.65 -10.63
CA TYR A 89 -20.24 0.53 -10.21
C TYR A 89 -20.02 -0.49 -9.08
N VAL A 90 -20.94 -0.59 -8.12
CA VAL A 90 -20.83 -1.55 -7.02
C VAL A 90 -20.94 -2.99 -7.53
N ASP A 91 -21.83 -3.25 -8.47
CA ASP A 91 -21.99 -4.58 -9.08
C ASP A 91 -20.75 -4.93 -9.91
N GLN A 92 -20.20 -3.96 -10.66
CA GLN A 92 -18.94 -4.14 -11.39
C GLN A 92 -17.76 -4.46 -10.45
N GLN A 93 -17.67 -3.80 -9.29
CA GLN A 93 -16.63 -4.10 -8.28
C GLN A 93 -16.75 -5.52 -7.73
N ASN A 94 -17.98 -5.99 -7.47
CA ASN A 94 -18.23 -7.36 -7.02
C ASN A 94 -17.84 -8.38 -8.09
N GLU A 95 -18.22 -8.13 -9.35
CA GLU A 95 -17.85 -9.00 -10.47
C GLU A 95 -16.33 -9.08 -10.66
N ILE A 96 -15.62 -7.96 -10.53
CA ILE A 96 -14.15 -7.94 -10.54
C ILE A 96 -13.60 -8.79 -9.39
N LEU A 97 -14.11 -8.62 -8.16
CA LEU A 97 -13.63 -9.38 -7.01
C LEU A 97 -13.87 -10.88 -7.13
N GLU A 98 -15.01 -11.29 -7.68
CA GLU A 98 -15.36 -12.69 -7.89
C GLU A 98 -14.48 -13.34 -8.97
N ASN A 99 -14.25 -12.63 -10.07
CA ASN A 99 -13.57 -13.18 -11.25
C ASN A 99 -12.06 -12.97 -11.27
N VAL A 100 -11.51 -12.08 -10.43
CA VAL A 100 -10.07 -11.82 -10.42
C VAL A 100 -9.29 -13.12 -10.15
N THR A 101 -8.29 -13.33 -10.99
CA THR A 101 -7.44 -14.53 -10.97
C THR A 101 -6.11 -14.28 -10.26
N LEU A 102 -5.45 -15.36 -9.88
CA LEU A 102 -4.12 -15.28 -9.26
C LEU A 102 -3.11 -14.73 -10.27
N GLU A 103 -3.20 -15.14 -11.53
CA GLU A 103 -2.35 -14.70 -12.63
C GLU A 103 -2.45 -13.19 -12.86
N GLU A 104 -3.66 -12.64 -12.88
CA GLU A 104 -3.88 -11.20 -13.03
C GLU A 104 -3.30 -10.41 -11.85
N LEU A 105 -3.54 -10.85 -10.61
CA LEU A 105 -3.00 -10.16 -9.44
C LEU A 105 -1.47 -10.22 -9.39
N ASN A 106 -0.88 -11.35 -9.77
CA ASN A 106 0.57 -11.51 -9.83
C ASN A 106 1.18 -10.61 -10.91
N ALA A 107 0.54 -10.50 -12.08
CA ALA A 107 0.97 -9.56 -13.12
C ALA A 107 0.89 -8.09 -12.66
N LEU A 108 -0.16 -7.73 -11.91
CA LEU A 108 -0.30 -6.39 -11.32
C LEU A 108 0.74 -6.14 -10.21
N ALA A 109 1.06 -7.14 -9.40
CA ALA A 109 2.09 -7.05 -8.37
C ALA A 109 3.47 -6.78 -8.99
N VAL A 110 3.88 -7.55 -10.01
CA VAL A 110 5.12 -7.32 -10.78
C VAL A 110 5.16 -5.88 -11.33
N LYS A 111 4.03 -5.40 -11.87
CA LYS A 111 3.97 -4.07 -12.50
C LYS A 111 4.06 -2.92 -11.50
N TYR A 112 3.37 -3.02 -10.37
CA TYR A 112 3.17 -1.88 -9.47
C TYR A 112 3.95 -1.95 -8.16
N LEU A 113 4.60 -3.07 -7.86
CA LEU A 113 5.46 -3.24 -6.68
C LEU A 113 6.96 -3.26 -7.06
N ASP A 114 7.33 -2.60 -8.15
CA ASP A 114 8.73 -2.42 -8.55
C ASP A 114 9.50 -1.63 -7.49
N GLN A 115 10.35 -2.33 -6.75
CA GLN A 115 11.15 -1.76 -5.66
C GLN A 115 12.23 -0.78 -6.13
N SER A 116 12.59 -0.81 -7.41
CA SER A 116 13.59 0.12 -7.96
C SER A 116 13.05 1.55 -8.13
N GLU A 117 11.73 1.68 -8.28
CA GLU A 117 11.02 2.95 -8.41
C GLU A 117 10.46 3.46 -7.07
N MET A 118 10.65 2.72 -5.98
CA MET A 118 10.11 3.09 -4.66
C MET A 118 10.99 4.10 -3.93
N ILE A 119 10.34 5.11 -3.36
CA ILE A 119 10.97 6.11 -2.50
C ILE A 119 10.90 5.65 -1.05
N LEU A 120 12.05 5.59 -0.37
CA LEU A 120 12.15 5.31 1.06
C LEU A 120 12.30 6.61 1.85
N LEU A 121 11.29 6.95 2.65
CA LEU A 121 11.34 8.06 3.60
C LEU A 121 11.44 7.54 5.03
N VAL A 122 12.47 7.99 5.75
CA VAL A 122 12.70 7.63 7.16
C VAL A 122 12.75 8.90 7.99
N VAL A 123 11.97 8.93 9.07
CA VAL A 123 11.94 10.05 10.01
C VAL A 123 12.32 9.54 11.40
N GLY A 124 13.38 10.09 11.99
CA GLY A 124 13.86 9.69 13.32
C GLY A 124 15.13 10.43 13.73
N ASP A 125 15.63 10.11 14.94
CA ASP A 125 16.88 10.67 15.45
C ASP A 125 18.08 10.16 14.62
N LYS A 126 18.74 11.09 13.91
CA LYS A 126 19.85 10.79 12.99
C LYS A 126 20.95 9.98 13.65
N ALA A 127 21.39 10.39 14.84
CA ALA A 127 22.50 9.74 15.55
C ALA A 127 22.20 8.26 15.86
N SER A 128 20.93 7.94 16.10
CA SER A 128 20.48 6.58 16.42
C SER A 128 20.28 5.68 15.21
N ILE A 129 19.94 6.22 14.04
CA ILE A 129 19.52 5.42 12.87
C ILE A 129 20.50 5.44 11.70
N LEU A 130 21.25 6.53 11.50
CA LEU A 130 22.08 6.74 10.32
C LEU A 130 23.09 5.61 10.08
N PRO A 131 23.84 5.11 11.10
CA PRO A 131 24.81 4.03 10.87
C PRO A 131 24.15 2.75 10.33
N GLY A 132 22.92 2.46 10.77
CA GLY A 132 22.16 1.30 10.29
C GLY A 132 21.66 1.50 8.86
N LEU A 133 21.29 2.73 8.48
CA LEU A 133 20.85 3.05 7.13
C LEU A 133 22.00 3.03 6.12
N GLU A 134 23.17 3.56 6.48
CA GLU A 134 24.38 3.53 5.65
C GLU A 134 24.82 2.10 5.35
N ALA A 135 24.69 1.20 6.33
CA ALA A 135 24.99 -0.22 6.15
C ALA A 135 24.08 -0.93 5.13
N LEU A 136 22.90 -0.37 4.81
CA LEU A 136 22.01 -0.88 3.76
C LEU A 136 22.42 -0.44 2.34
N GLY A 137 23.42 0.45 2.22
CA GLY A 137 23.96 0.88 0.93
C GLY A 137 23.01 1.78 0.12
N HIS A 138 22.08 2.48 0.78
CA HIS A 138 21.20 3.45 0.11
C HIS A 138 21.90 4.79 -0.10
N ASN A 139 21.54 5.49 -1.18
CA ASN A 139 21.88 6.89 -1.33
C ASN A 139 21.00 7.70 -0.37
N ILE A 140 21.59 8.25 0.69
CA ILE A 140 20.87 8.98 1.74
C ILE A 140 20.96 10.47 1.43
N VAL A 141 19.80 11.10 1.26
CA VAL A 141 19.66 12.55 1.20
C VAL A 141 19.03 13.00 2.51
N GLU A 142 19.73 13.84 3.25
CA GLU A 142 19.19 14.43 4.48
C GLU A 142 18.28 15.60 4.10
N LEU A 143 17.13 15.70 4.76
CA LEU A 143 16.12 16.71 4.49
C LEU A 143 15.77 17.48 5.76
N ASP A 144 15.48 18.78 5.63
CA ASP A 144 14.85 19.58 6.67
C ASP A 144 13.34 19.28 6.79
N ALA A 145 12.65 20.00 7.68
CA ALA A 145 11.20 19.82 7.92
C ALA A 145 10.33 20.24 6.72
N ASP A 146 10.87 21.06 5.82
CA ASP A 146 10.20 21.54 4.62
C ASP A 146 10.50 20.65 3.39
N GLY A 147 11.39 19.67 3.54
CA GLY A 147 11.79 18.74 2.49
C GLY A 147 12.96 19.24 1.63
N ASN A 148 13.70 20.26 2.08
CA ASN A 148 14.90 20.73 1.37
C ASN A 148 16.14 19.93 1.80
N PRO A 149 17.05 19.60 0.86
CA PRO A 149 18.33 18.98 1.20
C PRO A 149 19.20 19.83 2.14
N ILE A 150 19.89 19.18 3.08
CA ILE A 150 20.85 19.80 4.01
C ILE A 150 22.27 19.27 3.85
#